data_AF-A0A818C1F4-F1
#
_entry.id   AF-A0A818C1F4-F1
#
_cell.length_a   1.000
_cell.length_b   1.000
_cell.length_c   1.000
_cell.angle_alpha   90.00
_cell.angle_beta   90.00
_cell.angle_gamma   90.00
#
_symmetry.space_group_name_H-M   'P 1'
#
loop_
_entity.id
_entity.type
_entity.pdbx_description
1 polymer ?
#
loop_
_entity_poly.entity_id
_entity_poly.type
_entity_poly.pdbx_seq_one_letter_code
_entity_poly.pdbx_strand_id
1 'polypeptide(L)'
;KGLDLQGETLLRFYATNWEDYRFSSKVTNDFCHYLNRSWIRRVYEFGRRDVYEIFTMAMEIWKLVFFQRLINQVTLTCLQLINAKRQNEMINTQIIRAVVRCPQREIQ
;
A
#
# COMPACT_ATOMS: atom_id res chain seq x y z
N LYS A 1 2.23 -9.04 -14.66
CA LYS A 1 0.79 -8.77 -14.92
C LYS A 1 0.40 -7.30 -14.75
N GLY A 2 0.85 -6.57 -13.70
CA GLY A 2 0.51 -5.15 -13.54
C GLY A 2 1.36 -4.14 -14.33
N LEU A 3 2.58 -4.52 -14.76
CA LEU A 3 3.57 -3.61 -15.36
C LEU A 3 3.24 -3.12 -16.79
N ASP A 4 2.32 -3.79 -17.48
CA ASP A 4 1.88 -3.43 -18.85
C ASP A 4 0.63 -2.54 -18.87
N LEU A 5 0.03 -2.28 -17.71
CA LEU A 5 -1.15 -1.43 -17.61
C LEU A 5 -0.70 0.04 -17.61
N GLN A 6 -1.40 0.89 -18.36
CA GLN A 6 -1.12 2.33 -18.44
C GLN A 6 -2.35 3.15 -18.03
N GLY A 7 -2.13 4.40 -17.63
CA GLY A 7 -3.23 5.34 -17.41
C GLY A 7 -4.14 4.99 -16.22
N GLU A 8 -5.44 5.19 -16.40
CA GLU A 8 -6.45 4.98 -15.37
C GLU A 8 -6.59 3.50 -14.95
N THR A 9 -6.33 2.57 -15.87
CA THR A 9 -6.41 1.12 -15.58
C THR A 9 -5.30 0.67 -14.64
N LEU A 10 -4.08 1.23 -14.78
CA LEU A 10 -2.98 0.97 -13.85
C LEU A 10 -3.32 1.45 -12.43
N LEU A 11 -3.89 2.65 -12.33
CA LEU A 11 -4.25 3.23 -11.04
C LEU A 11 -5.40 2.47 -10.37
N ARG A 12 -6.41 2.04 -11.14
CA ARG A 12 -7.49 1.20 -10.63
C ARG A 12 -6.98 -0.16 -10.18
N PHE A 13 -6.10 -0.79 -10.98
CA PHE A 13 -5.45 -2.05 -10.60
C PHE A 13 -4.65 -1.88 -9.30
N TYR A 14 -3.86 -0.83 -9.18
CA TYR A 14 -3.08 -0.55 -7.97
C TYR A 14 -3.99 -0.35 -6.74
N ALA A 15 -5.07 0.41 -6.88
CA ALA A 15 -6.02 0.66 -5.78
C ALA A 15 -6.72 -0.62 -5.31
N THR A 16 -7.22 -1.46 -6.22
CA THR A 16 -7.88 -2.73 -5.85
C THR A 16 -6.92 -3.69 -5.18
N ASN A 17 -5.72 -3.91 -5.74
CA ASN A 17 -4.76 -4.82 -5.11
C ASN A 17 -4.31 -4.32 -3.73
N TRP A 18 -4.22 -3.00 -3.54
CA TRP A 18 -3.93 -2.43 -2.22
C TRP A 18 -5.04 -2.72 -1.20
N GLU A 19 -6.30 -2.49 -1.57
CA GLU A 19 -7.44 -2.76 -0.68
C GLU A 19 -7.51 -4.24 -0.31
N ASP A 20 -7.33 -5.13 -1.29
CA ASP A 20 -7.30 -6.58 -1.07
C ASP A 20 -6.14 -6.97 -0.14
N TYR A 21 -4.93 -6.46 -0.41
CA TYR A 21 -3.76 -6.75 0.42
C TYR A 21 -3.91 -6.25 1.85
N ARG A 22 -4.46 -5.05 2.03
CA ARG A 22 -4.74 -4.48 3.35
C ARG A 22 -5.78 -5.30 4.10
N PHE A 23 -6.85 -5.72 3.41
CA PHE A 23 -7.88 -6.57 3.99
C PHE A 23 -7.31 -7.92 4.43
N SER A 24 -6.59 -8.61 3.55
CA SER A 24 -5.93 -9.88 3.88
C SER A 24 -4.92 -9.72 5.02
N SER A 25 -4.10 -8.67 5.01
CA SER A 25 -3.13 -8.40 6.07
C SER A 25 -3.79 -8.16 7.42
N LYS A 26 -4.94 -7.46 7.45
CA LYS A 26 -5.72 -7.26 8.67
C LYS A 26 -6.28 -8.59 9.17
N VAL A 27 -6.88 -9.39 8.29
CA VAL A 27 -7.42 -10.71 8.64
C VAL A 27 -6.32 -11.62 9.20
N THR A 28 -5.15 -11.69 8.54
CA THR A 28 -4.00 -12.46 9.04
C THR A 28 -3.50 -11.92 10.38
N ASN A 29 -3.47 -10.61 10.57
CA ASN A 29 -3.12 -10.01 11.86
C ASN A 29 -4.11 -10.38 12.97
N ASP A 30 -5.41 -10.42 12.65
CA ASP A 30 -6.46 -10.82 13.60
C ASP A 30 -6.38 -12.31 13.94
N PHE A 31 -6.10 -13.18 12.96
CA PHE A 31 -5.80 -14.61 13.21
C PHE A 31 -4.55 -14.79 14.09
N CYS A 32 -3.51 -14.01 13.82
CA CYS A 32 -2.27 -14.04 14.57
C CYS A 32 -2.27 -13.13 15.80
N HIS A 33 -3.42 -12.57 16.20
CA HIS A 33 -3.51 -11.66 17.35
C HIS A 33 -3.03 -12.34 18.64
N TYR A 34 -3.26 -13.65 18.78
CA TYR A 34 -2.77 -14.42 19.93
C TYR A 34 -1.23 -14.51 19.98
N LEU A 35 -0.59 -14.65 18.83
CA LEU A 35 0.87 -14.59 18.67
C LEU A 35 1.37 -13.15 18.91
N ASN A 36 0.72 -12.16 18.32
CA ASN A 36 1.06 -10.75 18.51
C ASN A 36 1.01 -10.34 19.98
N ARG A 37 0.04 -10.85 20.77
CA ARG A 37 -0.07 -10.48 22.19
C ARG A 37 0.85 -11.29 23.11
N SER A 38 0.99 -12.59 22.86
CA SER A 38 1.64 -13.50 23.81
C SER A 38 3.11 -13.75 23.48
N TRP A 39 3.45 -13.82 22.19
CA TRP A 39 4.81 -14.09 21.73
C TRP A 39 5.63 -12.82 21.60
N ILE A 40 5.10 -11.74 21.02
CA ILE A 40 5.83 -10.46 20.90
C ILE A 40 6.20 -9.91 22.28
N ARG A 41 5.28 -9.97 23.26
CA ARG A 41 5.56 -9.56 24.64
C ARG A 41 6.76 -10.32 25.24
N ARG A 42 6.83 -11.65 25.03
CA ARG A 42 7.97 -12.46 25.47
C ARG A 42 9.25 -12.07 24.75
N VAL A 43 9.21 -11.84 23.44
CA VAL A 43 10.39 -11.46 22.65
C VAL A 43 10.97 -10.12 23.09
N TYR A 44 10.12 -9.14 23.46
CA TYR A 44 10.56 -7.90 24.08
C TYR A 44 11.23 -8.11 25.44
N GLU A 45 10.71 -9.04 26.27
CA GLU A 45 11.33 -9.41 27.55
C GLU A 45 12.71 -10.06 27.35
N PHE A 46 12.93 -10.77 26.23
CA PHE A 46 14.24 -11.28 25.82
C PHE A 46 15.17 -10.24 25.16
N GLY A 47 14.77 -8.97 25.10
CA GLY A 47 15.60 -7.86 24.64
C GLY A 47 15.66 -7.67 23.12
N ARG A 48 14.89 -8.42 22.34
CA ARG A 48 14.78 -8.26 20.88
C ARG A 48 13.67 -7.28 20.53
N ARG A 49 14.04 -6.15 19.92
CA ARG A 49 13.12 -5.05 19.51
C ARG A 49 12.91 -4.97 18.00
N ASP A 50 13.50 -5.90 17.27
CA ASP A 50 13.46 -6.03 15.80
C ASP A 50 12.18 -6.75 15.31
N VAL A 51 11.29 -7.13 16.22
CA VAL A 51 10.06 -7.86 15.92
C VAL A 51 8.86 -6.93 16.01
N TYR A 52 8.20 -6.73 14.87
CA TYR A 52 7.00 -5.91 14.73
C TYR A 52 5.75 -6.79 14.62
N GLU A 53 4.60 -6.17 14.86
CA GLU A 53 3.30 -6.81 14.59
C GLU A 53 3.21 -7.25 13.13
N ILE A 54 2.50 -8.36 12.90
CA ILE A 54 2.35 -8.95 11.56
C ILE A 54 1.77 -7.95 10.57
N PHE A 55 0.86 -7.08 11.01
CA PHE A 55 0.34 -6.00 10.18
C PHE A 55 1.45 -5.04 9.73
N THR A 56 2.28 -4.55 10.65
CA THR A 56 3.40 -3.64 10.34
C THR A 56 4.40 -4.30 9.39
N MET A 57 4.71 -5.57 9.60
CA MET A 57 5.60 -6.32 8.72
C MET A 57 5.03 -6.47 7.30
N ALA A 58 3.74 -6.77 7.18
CA ALA A 58 3.06 -6.85 5.88
C ALA A 58 3.10 -5.50 5.13
N MET A 59 2.90 -4.39 5.84
CA MET A 59 2.97 -3.05 5.23
C MET A 59 4.37 -2.72 4.69
N GLU A 60 5.43 -3.10 5.40
CA GLU A 60 6.80 -2.89 4.93
C GLU A 60 7.15 -3.77 3.72
N ILE A 61 6.68 -5.02 3.69
CA ILE A 61 6.83 -5.91 2.53
C ILE A 61 6.13 -5.31 1.30
N TRP A 62 4.90 -4.79 1.46
CA TRP A 62 4.17 -4.16 0.36
C TRP A 62 4.93 -2.98 -0.24
N LYS A 63 5.53 -2.13 0.60
CA LYS A 63 6.33 -1.00 0.14
C LYS A 63 7.55 -1.45 -0.67
N LEU A 64 8.31 -2.41 -0.15
CA LEU A 64 9.53 -2.89 -0.80
C LEU A 64 9.22 -3.60 -2.14
N VAL A 65 8.17 -4.42 -2.17
CA VAL A 65 7.91 -5.29 -3.31
C VAL A 65 7.06 -4.61 -4.37
N PHE A 66 6.03 -3.89 -3.97
CA PHE A 66 4.99 -3.40 -4.87
C PHE A 66 5.15 -1.89 -5.14
N PHE A 67 5.29 -1.08 -4.10
CA PHE A 67 5.42 0.37 -4.25
C PHE A 67 6.69 0.76 -5.00
N GLN A 68 7.84 0.17 -4.67
CA GLN A 68 9.11 0.50 -5.32
C GLN A 68 9.11 0.20 -6.83
N ARG A 69 8.34 -0.80 -7.28
CA ARG A 69 8.21 -1.14 -8.71
C ARG A 69 7.22 -0.24 -9.44
N LEU A 70 6.11 0.12 -8.81
CA LEU A 70 5.03 0.86 -9.46
C LEU A 70 5.15 2.38 -9.32
N ILE A 71 5.93 2.90 -8.39
CA ILE A 71 6.03 4.34 -8.14
C ILE A 71 6.40 5.13 -9.40
N ASN A 72 7.38 4.67 -10.18
CA ASN A 72 7.82 5.38 -11.37
C ASN A 72 6.70 5.47 -12.42
N GLN A 73 5.97 4.38 -12.65
CA GLN A 73 4.85 4.36 -13.60
C GLN A 73 3.66 5.17 -13.10
N VAL A 74 3.36 5.10 -11.81
CA VAL A 74 2.28 5.86 -11.16
C VAL A 74 2.58 7.36 -11.19
N THR A 75 3.81 7.79 -10.90
CA THR A 75 4.21 9.21 -10.95
C THR A 75 4.12 9.76 -12.36
N LEU A 76 4.60 9.02 -13.37
CA LEU A 76 4.48 9.41 -14.78
C LEU A 76 3.01 9.54 -15.21
N THR A 77 2.18 8.58 -14.84
CA THR A 77 0.74 8.59 -15.13
C THR A 77 0.05 9.77 -14.42
N CYS A 78 0.38 10.03 -13.15
CA CYS A 78 -0.14 11.19 -12.42
C CYS A 78 0.27 12.52 -13.07
N LEU A 79 1.52 12.64 -13.56
CA LEU A 79 1.98 13.83 -14.28
C LEU A 79 1.21 14.03 -15.59
N GLN A 80 0.99 12.95 -16.35
CA GLN A 80 0.16 12.97 -17.56
C GLN A 80 -1.28 13.39 -17.25
N LEU A 81 -1.88 12.85 -16.18
CA LEU A 81 -3.23 13.22 -15.74
C LEU A 81 -3.31 14.67 -15.26
N ILE A 82 -2.27 15.21 -14.61
CA ILE A 82 -2.22 16.62 -14.23
C ILE A 82 -2.16 17.52 -15.47
N ASN A 83 -1.37 17.14 -16.48
CA ASN A 83 -1.28 17.89 -17.73
C ASN A 83 -2.58 17.83 -18.54
N ALA A 84 -3.24 16.68 -18.60
CA ALA A 84 -4.55 16.53 -19.24
C ALA A 84 -5.65 17.33 -18.50
N LYS A 85 -5.60 17.41 -17.16
CA LYS A 85 -6.49 18.29 -16.38
C LYS A 85 -6.31 19.76 -16.74
N ARG A 86 -5.07 20.20 -17.03
CA ARG A 86 -4.78 21.57 -17.49
C ARG A 86 -5.36 21.85 -18.90
N GLN A 87 -5.61 20.81 -19.68
CA GLN A 87 -6.25 20.87 -21.00
C GLN A 87 -7.79 20.76 -20.93
N ASN A 88 -8.40 20.93 -19.74
CA ASN A 88 -9.85 20.84 -19.48
C ASN A 88 -10.49 19.47 -19.75
N GLU A 89 -9.71 18.39 -19.77
CA GLU A 89 -10.27 17.04 -19.83
C GLU A 89 -10.87 16.62 -18.47
N MET A 90 -12.05 15.98 -18.48
CA MET A 90 -12.72 15.47 -17.28
C MET A 90 -11.98 14.25 -16.74
N ILE A 91 -11.16 14.47 -15.70
CA ILE A 91 -10.35 13.41 -15.08
C ILE A 91 -10.92 13.01 -13.72
N ASN A 92 -10.92 11.70 -13.47
CA ASN A 92 -11.38 11.11 -12.23
C ASN A 92 -10.38 11.32 -11.08
N THR A 93 -10.46 12.50 -10.46
CA THR A 93 -9.58 12.90 -9.34
C THR A 93 -9.70 12.02 -8.09
N GLN A 94 -10.76 11.22 -7.96
CA GLN A 94 -10.93 10.28 -6.84
C GLN A 94 -9.89 9.16 -6.88
N ILE A 95 -9.57 8.66 -8.07
CA ILE A 95 -8.60 7.56 -8.23
C ILE A 95 -7.20 8.04 -7.83
N ILE A 96 -6.82 9.26 -8.22
CA ILE A 96 -5.54 9.87 -7.82
C ILE A 96 -5.46 10.02 -6.30
N ARG A 97 -6.55 10.47 -5.66
CA ARG A 97 -6.61 10.61 -4.19
C ARG A 97 -6.47 9.26 -3.47
N ALA A 98 -7.06 8.19 -4.01
CA ALA A 98 -6.94 6.85 -3.45
C ALA A 98 -5.50 6.33 -3.51
N VAL A 99 -4.82 6.53 -4.64
CA VAL A 99 -3.43 6.11 -4.85
C VAL A 99 -2.46 6.93 -3.99
N VAL A 100 -2.67 8.25 -3.84
CA VAL A 100 -1.84 9.09 -2.95
C VAL A 100 -2.03 8.73 -1.47
N ARG A 101 -3.23 8.31 -1.06
CA ARG A 101 -3.53 7.91 0.32
C ARG A 101 -2.87 6.57 0.70
N CYS A 102 -2.43 5.78 -0.28
CA CYS A 102 -2.04 4.38 -0.14
C CYS A 102 -0.76 4.09 0.68
N PRO A 103 0.19 5.02 0.93
CA PRO A 103 1.32 4.70 1.82
C PRO A 103 1.54 5.64 3.01
N GLN A 104 0.88 6.81 3.07
CA GLN A 104 1.31 7.89 3.98
C GLN A 104 0.61 7.94 5.35
N ARG A 105 -0.49 7.22 5.56
CA ARG A 105 -1.33 7.42 6.76
C ARG A 105 -1.23 6.34 7.85
N GLU A 106 -0.51 5.25 7.63
CA GLU A 106 -0.52 4.11 8.56
C GLU A 106 0.75 3.96 9.41
N ILE A 107 1.64 4.97 9.44
CA ILE A 107 2.79 5.01 10.39
C ILE A 107 2.74 6.26 11.29
N GLN A 108 1.60 6.53 11.92
CA GLN A 108 1.57 7.39 13.11
C GLN A 108 1.02 6.61 14.29
#